data_AF-A0A967WMD2-F1
#
_entry.id   AF-A0A967WMD2-F1
#
_cell.length_a   1.000
_cell.length_b   1.000
_cell.length_c   1.000
_cell.angle_alpha   90.00
_cell.angle_beta   90.00
_cell.angle_gamma   90.00
#
_symmetry.space_group_name_H-M   'P 1'
#
loop_
_entity.id
_entity.type
_entity.pdbx_description
1 polymer ?
#
loop_
_entity_poly.entity_id
_entity_poly.type
_entity_poly.pdbx_seq_one_letter_code
_entity_poly.pdbx_strand_id
1 'polypeptide(L)' 'LWLASKTPFLGRLPGDVRIERPGFTCLIPLASSILLSILLTLLLNVIARLINR' A
#
# COMPACT_ATOMS: atom_id res chain seq x y z
N LEU A 1 -25.69 23.42 -4.31
CA LEU A 1 -25.80 22.44 -3.21
C LEU A 1 -26.04 20.98 -3.69
N TRP A 2 -25.63 20.58 -4.92
CA TRP A 2 -25.99 19.24 -5.44
C TRP A 2 -24.90 18.52 -6.27
N LEU A 3 -23.69 19.10 -6.41
CA LEU A 3 -22.60 18.49 -7.19
C LEU A 3 -21.38 18.09 -6.33
N ALA A 4 -21.43 18.28 -5.01
CA ALA A 4 -20.33 17.95 -4.10
C ALA A 4 -20.42 16.52 -3.51
N SER A 5 -21.46 15.74 -3.83
CA SER A 5 -21.81 14.51 -3.12
C SER A 5 -21.44 13.21 -3.87
N LYS A 6 -20.62 13.28 -4.93
CA LYS A 6 -20.22 12.08 -5.67
C LYS A 6 -18.78 12.10 -6.15
N THR A 7 -17.86 12.39 -5.25
CA THR A 7 -16.43 12.10 -5.43
C THR A 7 -16.05 10.87 -4.60
N PRO A 8 -16.28 9.63 -5.09
CA PRO A 8 -15.79 8.40 -4.44
C PRO A 8 -14.24 8.29 -4.44
N PHE A 9 -13.56 9.36 -4.82
CA PHE A 9 -12.14 9.41 -5.13
C PHE A 9 -11.31 10.22 -4.13
N LEU A 10 -11.94 11.02 -3.24
CA LEU A 10 -11.20 11.95 -2.38
C LEU A 10 -10.74 11.35 -1.03
N GLY A 11 -10.96 10.05 -0.81
CA GLY A 11 -10.53 9.33 0.40
C GLY A 11 -9.82 8.01 0.12
N ARG A 12 -9.48 7.70 -1.14
CA ARG A 12 -8.68 6.52 -1.49
C ARG A 12 -7.24 6.96 -1.61
N LEU A 13 -6.41 6.67 -0.61
CA LEU A 13 -4.97 6.74 -0.83
C LEU A 13 -4.64 5.81 -2.02
N PRO A 14 -4.08 6.34 -3.13
CA PRO A 14 -3.74 5.52 -4.28
C PRO A 14 -2.66 4.53 -3.85
N GLY A 15 -3.03 3.25 -3.72
CA GLY A 15 -2.12 2.19 -3.29
C GLY A 15 -2.71 1.15 -2.32
N ASP A 16 -3.83 1.45 -1.67
CA ASP A 16 -4.60 0.47 -0.89
C ASP A 16 -5.94 0.21 -1.60
N VAL A 17 -5.99 -0.86 -2.40
CA VAL A 17 -7.17 -1.18 -3.21
C VAL A 17 -8.17 -1.90 -2.31
N ARG A 18 -9.06 -1.14 -1.68
CA ARG A 18 -10.26 -1.66 -1.03
C ARG A 18 -11.37 -1.86 -2.05
N ILE A 19 -11.71 -3.12 -2.30
CA ILE A 19 -12.87 -3.53 -3.08
C ILE A 19 -13.94 -3.96 -2.08
N GLU A 20 -14.88 -3.07 -1.80
CA GLU A 20 -16.04 -3.35 -0.96
C GLU A 20 -17.24 -3.62 -1.87
N ARG A 21 -17.78 -4.83 -1.75
CA ARG A 21 -19.02 -5.29 -2.40
C ARG A 21 -19.98 -5.77 -1.31
N PRO A 22 -21.31 -5.73 -1.53
CA PRO A 22 -22.27 -6.26 -0.55
C PRO A 22 -21.97 -7.75 -0.30
N GLY A 23 -21.48 -8.07 0.91
CA GLY A 23 -21.08 -9.40 1.33
C GLY A 23 -19.59 -9.77 1.15
N PHE A 24 -18.76 -8.92 0.54
CA PHE A 24 -17.33 -9.21 0.31
C PHE A 24 -16.46 -7.95 0.38
N THR A 25 -15.44 -7.98 1.22
CA THR A 25 -14.44 -6.89 1.32
C THR A 25 -13.06 -7.46 1.02
N CYS A 26 -12.43 -7.03 -0.07
CA CYS A 26 -11.05 -7.37 -0.41
C CYS A 26 -10.17 -6.14 -0.25
N LEU A 27 -9.22 -6.21 0.67
CA LEU A 27 -8.17 -5.21 0.84
C LEU A 27 -6.91 -5.73 0.14
N ILE A 28 -6.40 -4.99 -0.85
CA ILE A 28 -5.13 -5.28 -1.49
C ILE A 28 -4.15 -4.18 -1.09
N PRO A 29 -3.35 -4.40 -0.03
CA PRO A 29 -2.48 -3.37 0.52
C PRO A 29 -1.16 -3.32 -0.28
N LEU A 30 -1.24 -3.06 -1.59
CA LEU A 30 -0.10 -3.05 -2.52
C LEU A 30 1.02 -2.12 -2.06
N ALA A 31 0.65 -0.93 -1.56
CA ALA A 31 1.60 0.02 -1.01
C ALA A 31 2.43 -0.59 0.13
N SER A 32 1.78 -1.32 1.05
CA SER A 32 2.47 -1.96 2.18
C SER A 32 3.42 -3.08 1.72
N SER A 33 3.02 -3.90 0.76
CA SER A 33 3.85 -4.99 0.22
C SER A 33 5.11 -4.45 -0.48
N ILE A 34 4.97 -3.37 -1.25
CA ILE A 34 6.10 -2.70 -1.90
C ILE A 34 7.03 -2.08 -0.85
N LEU A 35 6.47 -1.40 0.14
CA LEU A 35 7.24 -0.77 1.21
C LEU A 35 8.05 -1.82 2.01
N LEU A 36 7.40 -2.94 2.36
CA LEU A 36 8.02 -4.06 3.06
C LEU A 36 9.14 -4.68 2.22
N SER A 37 8.93 -4.85 0.92
CA SER A 37 9.95 -5.39 0.00
C SER A 37 11.18 -4.49 -0.04
N ILE A 38 11.01 -3.19 -0.26
CA ILE A 38 12.13 -2.23 -0.29
C ILE A 38 12.87 -2.23 1.05
N LEU A 39 12.13 -2.19 2.16
CA LEU A 39 12.70 -2.20 3.50
C LEU A 39 13.57 -3.45 3.71
N LEU A 40 13.05 -4.63 3.36
CA LEU A 40 13.75 -5.88 3.52
C LEU A 40 15.00 -5.96 2.62
N THR A 41 14.90 -5.49 1.37
CA THR A 41 16.06 -5.39 0.46
C THR A 41 17.15 -4.50 1.04
N LEU A 42 16.79 -3.34 1.60
CA LEU A 42 17.74 -2.42 2.23
C LEU A 42 18.39 -3.06 3.47
N LEU A 43 17.60 -3.73 4.30
CA LEU A 43 18.06 -4.39 5.52
C LEU A 43 19.07 -5.49 5.21
N LEU A 44 18.74 -6.38 4.27
CA LEU A 44 19.64 -7.44 3.82
C LEU A 44 20.91 -6.90 3.18
N ASN A 45 20.81 -5.83 2.38
CA ASN A 45 21.97 -5.20 1.76
C ASN A 45 22.91 -4.57 2.80
N VAL A 46 22.36 -3.89 3.81
CA VAL A 46 23.15 -3.32 4.90
C VAL A 46 23.82 -4.40 5.74
N ILE A 47 23.10 -5.48 6.08
CA ILE A 47 23.65 -6.63 6.81
C ILE A 47 24.77 -7.29 5.99
N ALA A 48 24.53 -7.57 4.70
CA ALA A 48 25.53 -8.18 3.83
C ALA A 48 26.78 -7.29 3.70
N ARG A 49 26.59 -5.97 3.59
CA ARG A 49 27.70 -5.00 3.54
C ARG A 49 28.47 -4.94 4.85
N LEU A 50 27.82 -5.11 6.00
CA LEU A 50 28.48 -5.12 7.31
C LEU A 50 29.24 -6.42 7.56
N ILE A 51 28.71 -7.56 7.11
CA ILE A 51 29.36 -8.88 7.23
C ILE A 51 30.56 -8.99 6.29
N ASN A 52 30.49 -8.39 5.09
CA ASN A 52 31.55 -8.45 4.09
C ASN A 52 32.60 -7.32 4.25
N ARG A 53 32.66 -6.69 5.43
CA ARG A 53 33.66 -5.71 5.85
C ARG A 53 34.51 -6.32 6.96
#